data_AF-A0A098BP16-F1
#
_entry.id   AF-A0A098BP16-F1
#
_cell.length_a   1.000
_cell.length_b   1.000
_cell.length_c   1.000
_cell.angle_alpha   90.00
_cell.angle_beta   90.00
_cell.angle_gamma   90.00
#
_symmetry.space_group_name_H-M   'P 1'
#
loop_
_entity.id
_entity.type
_entity.pdbx_description
1 polymer ?
#
loop_
_entity_poly.entity_id
_entity_poly.type
_entity_poly.pdbx_seq_one_letter_code
_entity_poly.pdbx_strand_id
1 'polypeptide(L)'
;MSTTRTAHRTTTPSSPHGATSLTDLAAAADEHTVADVHQGQVFLGILHRENDSVTAALTTAETCARIERGSGSVAAAQRYEAEVRKLRETQRELHCMIANLRTRFATAGS
;
A
#
# COMPACT_ATOMS: atom_id res chain seq x y z
N MET A 1 -26.13 -5.61 -73.89
CA MET A 1 -25.69 -6.89 -73.27
C MET A 1 -24.25 -6.73 -72.83
N SER A 2 -23.99 -6.82 -71.52
CA SER A 2 -22.70 -7.18 -70.90
C SER A 2 -22.92 -7.24 -69.38
N THR A 3 -23.15 -8.44 -68.87
CA THR A 3 -23.16 -8.73 -67.42
C THR A 3 -21.75 -9.08 -66.99
N THR A 4 -21.14 -8.26 -66.12
CA THR A 4 -19.87 -8.62 -65.47
C THR A 4 -20.13 -8.89 -64.00
N ARG A 5 -19.89 -10.15 -63.62
CA ARG A 5 -19.98 -10.75 -62.29
C ARG A 5 -18.58 -10.83 -61.68
N THR A 6 -18.32 -10.19 -60.54
CA THR A 6 -17.14 -10.47 -59.68
C THR A 6 -17.46 -10.02 -58.24
N ALA A 7 -17.91 -10.91 -57.35
CA ALA A 7 -17.13 -11.74 -56.42
C ALA A 7 -16.56 -11.00 -55.18
N HIS A 8 -17.04 -11.43 -54.01
CA HIS A 8 -16.62 -11.07 -52.66
C HIS A 8 -15.12 -11.22 -52.41
N ARG A 9 -14.56 -10.33 -51.59
CA ARG A 9 -13.49 -10.69 -50.66
C ARG A 9 -13.68 -9.96 -49.34
N THR A 10 -14.32 -10.63 -48.39
CA THR A 10 -14.24 -10.28 -46.98
C THR A 10 -12.86 -10.71 -46.49
N THR A 11 -11.92 -9.78 -46.38
CA THR A 11 -10.70 -10.00 -45.61
C THR A 11 -11.02 -9.74 -44.14
N THR A 12 -11.37 -10.79 -43.41
CA THR A 12 -11.20 -10.81 -41.96
C THR A 12 -9.73 -10.54 -41.64
N PRO A 13 -9.38 -9.52 -40.84
CA PRO A 13 -8.05 -9.46 -40.27
C PRO A 13 -7.90 -10.67 -39.35
N SER A 14 -7.04 -11.60 -39.76
CA SER A 14 -6.60 -12.69 -38.92
C SER A 14 -5.79 -12.07 -37.78
N SER A 15 -6.43 -11.84 -36.64
CA SER A 15 -5.72 -11.62 -35.38
C SER A 15 -4.89 -12.86 -35.09
N PRO A 16 -3.55 -12.79 -35.04
CA PRO A 16 -2.78 -13.86 -34.44
C PRO A 16 -2.86 -13.66 -32.93
N HIS A 17 -3.94 -14.15 -32.32
CA HIS A 17 -3.89 -14.56 -30.93
C HIS A 17 -3.13 -15.88 -30.89
N GLY A 18 -1.98 -15.93 -30.22
CA GLY A 18 -1.34 -17.19 -29.85
C GLY A 18 0.14 -17.32 -30.18
N ALA A 19 0.96 -16.39 -29.73
CA ALA A 19 2.33 -16.67 -29.30
C ALA A 19 2.79 -15.49 -28.45
N THR A 20 2.40 -15.47 -27.17
CA THR A 20 3.14 -14.67 -26.18
C THR A 20 4.56 -15.20 -26.21
N SER A 21 5.50 -14.43 -26.78
CA SER A 21 6.91 -14.82 -26.78
C SER A 21 7.34 -15.04 -25.34
N LEU A 22 8.24 -16.00 -25.08
CA LEU A 22 8.82 -16.16 -23.73
C LEU A 22 9.43 -14.85 -23.23
N THR A 23 9.90 -14.00 -24.16
CA THR A 23 10.38 -12.65 -23.87
C THR A 23 9.25 -11.69 -23.47
N ASP A 24 8.08 -11.77 -24.09
CA ASP A 24 6.91 -10.95 -23.72
C ASP A 24 6.36 -11.37 -22.36
N LEU A 25 6.41 -12.67 -22.06
CA LEU A 25 6.02 -13.22 -20.76
C LEU A 25 7.01 -12.81 -19.66
N ALA A 26 8.31 -12.83 -19.95
CA ALA A 26 9.35 -12.32 -19.05
C ALA A 26 9.21 -10.81 -18.82
N ALA A 27 8.98 -10.02 -19.87
CA ALA A 27 8.77 -8.57 -19.76
C ALA A 27 7.50 -8.24 -18.95
N ALA A 28 6.40 -8.97 -19.15
CA ALA A 28 5.18 -8.80 -18.37
C ALA A 28 5.35 -9.23 -16.90
N ALA A 29 6.12 -10.28 -16.63
CA ALA A 29 6.47 -10.70 -15.28
C ALA A 29 7.35 -9.66 -14.56
N ASP A 30 8.31 -9.07 -15.27
CA ASP A 30 9.16 -7.99 -14.76
C ASP A 30 8.33 -6.72 -14.49
N GLU A 31 7.43 -6.34 -15.40
CA GLU A 31 6.53 -5.19 -15.22
C GLU A 31 5.60 -5.37 -14.01
N HIS A 32 5.03 -6.57 -13.83
CA HIS A 32 4.21 -6.91 -12.66
C HIS A 32 5.03 -6.81 -11.36
N THR A 33 6.26 -7.32 -11.37
CA THR A 33 7.16 -7.26 -10.20
C THR A 33 7.50 -5.81 -9.83
N VAL A 34 7.78 -4.96 -10.83
CA VAL A 34 8.04 -3.54 -10.61
C VAL A 34 6.80 -2.82 -10.09
N ALA A 35 5.62 -3.12 -10.63
CA ALA A 35 4.35 -2.55 -10.18
C ALA A 35 4.06 -2.92 -8.70
N ASP A 36 4.30 -4.17 -8.32
CA ASP A 36 4.14 -4.65 -6.94
C ASP A 36 5.09 -3.93 -5.98
N VAL A 37 6.37 -3.77 -6.36
CA VAL A 37 7.36 -3.03 -5.57
C VAL A 37 6.96 -1.56 -5.42
N HIS A 38 6.49 -0.92 -6.50
CA HIS A 38 6.03 0.46 -6.45
C HIS A 38 4.82 0.63 -5.53
N GLN A 39 3.83 -0.26 -5.63
CA GLN A 39 2.66 -0.26 -4.75
C GLN A 39 3.07 -0.48 -3.28
N GLY A 40 4.06 -1.35 -3.04
CA GLY A 40 4.67 -1.54 -1.72
C GLY A 40 5.26 -0.26 -1.13
N GLN A 41 5.97 0.52 -1.94
CA GLN A 41 6.55 1.81 -1.52
C GLN A 41 5.45 2.84 -1.18
N VAL A 42 4.37 2.88 -1.94
CA VAL A 42 3.22 3.76 -1.65
C VAL A 42 2.61 3.41 -0.29
N PHE A 43 2.34 2.14 -0.03
CA PHE A 43 1.79 1.70 1.26
C PHE A 43 2.76 1.97 2.42
N LEU A 44 4.07 1.77 2.23
CA LEU A 44 5.07 2.15 3.24
C LEU A 44 5.02 3.65 3.55
N GLY A 45 4.88 4.50 2.54
CA GLY A 45 4.75 5.95 2.72
C GLY A 45 3.52 6.33 3.55
N ILE A 46 2.37 5.67 3.30
CA ILE A 46 1.14 5.88 4.07
C ILE A 46 1.34 5.46 5.53
N LEU A 47 1.87 4.25 5.76
CA LEU A 47 2.09 3.71 7.11
C LEU A 47 3.08 4.56 7.91
N HIS A 48 4.11 5.11 7.26
CA HIS A 48 5.04 6.03 7.92
C HIS A 48 4.36 7.32 8.34
N ARG A 49 3.58 7.96 7.46
CA ARG A 49 2.83 9.18 7.80
C ARG A 49 1.82 8.94 8.92
N GLU A 50 1.17 7.77 8.92
CA GLU A 50 0.25 7.39 10.00
C GLU A 50 1.00 7.18 11.31
N ASN A 51 2.15 6.50 11.29
CA ASN A 51 3.00 6.33 12.46
C ASN A 51 3.48 7.68 13.04
N ASP A 52 3.87 8.62 12.18
CA ASP A 52 4.24 9.98 12.60
C ASP A 52 3.07 10.69 13.29
N SER A 53 1.86 10.55 12.74
CA SER A 53 0.64 11.13 13.30
C SER A 53 0.30 10.54 14.67
N VAL A 54 0.39 9.20 14.81
CA VAL A 54 0.18 8.52 16.10
C VAL A 54 1.26 8.90 17.11
N THR A 55 2.50 9.06 16.68
CA THR A 55 3.62 9.47 17.55
C THR A 55 3.42 10.90 18.07
N ALA A 56 2.95 11.81 17.21
CA ALA A 56 2.59 13.16 17.64
C ALA A 56 1.43 13.13 18.66
N ALA A 57 0.37 12.37 18.38
CA ALA A 57 -0.76 12.21 19.29
C ALA A 57 -0.35 11.61 20.65
N LEU A 58 0.55 10.62 20.66
CA LEU A 58 1.12 10.06 21.88
C LEU A 58 1.80 11.12 22.73
N THR A 59 2.66 11.93 22.12
CA THR A 59 3.40 13.00 22.80
C THR A 59 2.44 14.00 23.44
N THR A 60 1.36 14.35 22.72
CA THR A 60 0.31 15.23 23.23
C THR A 60 -0.43 14.59 24.41
N ALA A 61 -0.93 13.35 24.27
CA ALA A 61 -1.68 12.67 25.32
C ALA A 61 -0.83 12.45 26.59
N GLU A 62 0.45 12.09 26.45
CA GLU A 62 1.38 11.95 27.57
C GLU A 62 1.63 13.28 28.28
N THR A 63 1.76 14.37 27.52
CA THR A 63 1.91 15.72 28.07
C THR A 63 0.65 16.15 28.83
N CYS A 64 -0.53 15.93 28.25
CA CYS A 64 -1.80 16.22 28.89
C CYS A 64 -1.98 15.40 30.18
N ALA A 65 -1.69 14.09 30.16
CA ALA A 65 -1.74 13.25 31.36
C ALA A 65 -0.83 13.79 32.48
N ARG A 66 0.39 14.21 32.14
CA ARG A 66 1.34 14.81 33.10
C ARG A 66 0.82 16.13 33.69
N ILE A 67 0.25 17.00 32.86
CA ILE A 67 -0.33 18.28 33.30
C ILE A 67 -1.51 18.04 34.25
N GLU A 68 -2.44 17.16 33.88
CA GLU A 68 -3.63 16.87 34.70
C GLU A 68 -3.29 16.19 36.02
N ARG A 69 -2.25 15.35 36.07
CA ARG A 69 -1.73 14.85 37.36
C ARG A 69 -1.18 15.98 38.21
N GLY A 70 -0.41 16.90 37.61
CA GLY A 70 0.16 18.06 38.30
C GLY A 70 -0.90 19.03 38.84
N SER A 71 -2.05 19.14 38.18
CA SER A 71 -3.19 19.96 38.62
C SER A 71 -4.10 19.27 39.64
N GLY A 72 -3.88 17.98 39.91
CA GLY A 72 -4.70 17.18 40.84
C GLY A 72 -5.97 16.57 40.21
N SER A 73 -6.15 16.68 38.90
CA SER A 73 -7.31 16.16 38.18
C SER A 73 -7.12 14.68 37.81
N VAL A 74 -7.42 13.78 38.76
CA VAL A 74 -7.24 12.32 38.59
C VAL A 74 -8.05 11.76 37.43
N ALA A 75 -9.32 12.17 37.30
CA ALA A 75 -10.20 11.67 36.24
C ALA A 75 -9.75 12.11 34.84
N ALA A 76 -9.21 13.32 34.69
CA ALA A 76 -8.67 13.76 33.40
C ALA A 76 -7.35 13.05 33.08
N ALA A 77 -6.45 12.91 34.05
CA ALA A 77 -5.20 12.16 33.88
C ALA A 77 -5.46 10.71 33.42
N GLN A 78 -6.40 10.01 34.06
CA GLN A 78 -6.75 8.63 33.69
C GLN A 78 -7.32 8.51 32.28
N ARG A 79 -8.07 9.51 31.80
CA ARG A 79 -8.58 9.52 30.42
C ARG A 79 -7.43 9.60 29.41
N TYR A 80 -6.49 10.53 29.61
CA TYR A 80 -5.32 10.62 28.74
C TYR A 80 -4.41 9.40 28.84
N GLU A 81 -4.26 8.78 30.02
CA GLU A 81 -3.52 7.51 30.16
C GLU A 81 -4.18 6.35 29.41
N ALA A 82 -5.51 6.29 29.40
CA ALA A 82 -6.24 5.31 28.59
C ALA A 82 -6.03 5.56 27.09
N GLU A 83 -6.01 6.82 26.66
CA GLU A 83 -5.70 7.21 25.28
C GLU A 83 -4.27 6.83 24.89
N VAL A 84 -3.28 7.11 25.74
CA VAL A 84 -1.87 6.69 25.52
C VAL A 84 -1.78 5.17 25.32
N ARG A 85 -2.49 4.37 26.12
CA ARG A 85 -2.48 2.91 25.96
C ARG A 85 -3.00 2.49 24.58
N LYS A 86 -4.15 3.03 24.14
CA LYS A 86 -4.71 2.76 22.82
C LYS A 86 -3.75 3.17 21.70
N LEU A 87 -3.18 4.37 21.79
CA LEU A 87 -2.24 4.86 20.79
C LEU A 87 -0.96 4.01 20.72
N ARG A 88 -0.47 3.48 21.85
CA ARG A 88 0.67 2.55 21.86
C ARG A 88 0.35 1.21 21.20
N GLU A 89 -0.86 0.71 21.38
CA GLU A 89 -1.34 -0.50 20.68
C GLU A 89 -1.36 -0.26 19.17
N THR A 90 -1.95 0.86 18.72
CA THR A 90 -1.94 1.27 17.30
C THR A 90 -0.51 1.43 16.77
N GLN A 91 0.38 2.09 17.51
CA GLN A 91 1.77 2.27 17.09
C GLN A 91 2.50 0.93 16.92
N ARG A 92 2.23 -0.04 17.80
CA ARG A 92 2.79 -1.39 17.70
C ARG A 92 2.31 -2.11 16.45
N GLU A 93 1.02 -2.02 16.14
CA GLU A 93 0.44 -2.59 14.92
C GLU A 93 1.06 -1.97 13.66
N LEU A 94 1.19 -0.64 13.62
CA LEU A 94 1.85 0.07 12.52
C LEU A 94 3.30 -0.39 12.33
N HIS A 95 4.07 -0.54 13.42
CA HIS A 95 5.43 -1.09 13.34
C HIS A 95 5.45 -2.51 12.76
N CYS A 96 4.52 -3.37 13.18
CA CYS A 96 4.39 -4.72 12.63
C CYS A 96 4.05 -4.69 11.13
N MET A 97 3.11 -3.85 10.70
CA MET A 97 2.76 -3.70 9.29
C MET A 97 3.93 -3.19 8.44
N ILE A 98 4.64 -2.18 8.91
CA ILE A 98 5.84 -1.64 8.25
C ILE A 98 6.91 -2.71 8.11
N ALA A 99 7.19 -3.46 9.20
CA ALA A 99 8.18 -4.54 9.17
C ALA A 99 7.78 -5.64 8.18
N ASN A 100 6.53 -6.10 8.22
CA ASN A 100 6.02 -7.12 7.32
C ASN A 100 6.11 -6.69 5.85
N LEU A 101 5.76 -5.44 5.56
CA LEU A 101 5.79 -4.91 4.20
C LEU A 101 7.22 -4.77 3.69
N ARG A 102 8.15 -4.30 4.54
CA ARG A 102 9.59 -4.26 4.22
C ARG A 102 10.14 -5.66 3.94
N THR A 103 9.81 -6.66 4.77
CA THR A 103 10.28 -8.04 4.56
C THR A 103 9.80 -8.60 3.23
N ARG A 104 8.51 -8.40 2.88
CA ARG A 104 7.93 -8.88 1.61
C ARG A 104 8.62 -8.32 0.38
N PHE A 105 9.03 -7.04 0.41
CA PHE A 105 9.68 -6.41 -0.73
C PHE A 105 11.20 -6.45 -0.70
N ALA A 106 11.83 -6.72 0.44
CA ALA A 106 13.27 -6.98 0.52
C ALA A 106 13.66 -8.32 -0.14
N THR A 107 12.76 -9.31 -0.12
CA THR A 107 12.98 -10.63 -0.75
C THR A 107 12.70 -10.67 -2.24
N ALA A 108 12.07 -9.64 -2.81
CA ALA A 108 11.73 -9.58 -4.24
C ALA A 108 12.88 -9.04 -5.12
N GLY A 109 13.99 -8.60 -4.52
CA GLY A 109 15.15 -8.02 -5.21
C GLY A 109 16.44 -8.85 -5.11
N SER A 110 16.36 -10.15 -4.79
CA SER A 110 17.48 -11.10 -4.76
C SER A 110 17.21 -12.27 -5.70
#